data_AF-A0A7Y5NTZ4-F1
#
_entry.id   AF-A0A7Y5NTZ4-F1
#
_cell.length_a   1.000
_cell.length_b   1.000
_cell.length_c   1.000
_cell.angle_alpha   90.00
_cell.angle_beta   90.00
_cell.angle_gamma   90.00
#
_symmetry.space_group_name_H-M   'P 1'
#
loop_
_entity.id
_entity.type
_entity.pdbx_description
1 polymer ?
#
loop_
_entity_poly.entity_id
_entity_poly.type
_entity_poly.pdbx_seq_one_letter_code
_entity_poly.pdbx_strand_id
1 'polypeptide(L)'
;MHVNLISALGKVAAATTIVLFTATLPSCHIDETSAGDVDEAEEVGVAEDALERLAAKGQLGIVPGIVAKGFVSGNSLPPQALLHDAAALAKLRALVKTPLTSGKIDGSGITGVEYGERLIEYVVKCALPVGSNVVVRTSTGDRLLQGEIGLTPRWAREPIDAYRSDKRWLTACLLAHANAYGVRVDILLTGTHEALQPAVPESMLPYWRVQEGAFYGDLFVAGDYAGPYLHACVGYDPQASCSVPIVKDAIKERVCARRVPDASCRFEVAGRCEDIDPTAPQDACTGAGGGYEHCGGGEFPRATPPSELFDEVITVHLFDRTAFEKMHPECLAGESAGQCGHDLCVTGGNLDPAGHLCAEDICAVDSFCCDSAWDGVCVSEVGSVCASNCTPTCHSVCEVGRELSPNCSTVASNVCTADPSCCSAQWDGLCINEAIAKGAVCP
;
A
#
# COMPACT_ATOMS: atom_id res chain seq x y z
N MET A 1 16.45 -79.22 56.97
CA MET A 1 17.56 -78.75 57.83
C MET A 1 17.55 -77.22 57.88
N HIS A 2 18.04 -76.66 58.99
CA HIS A 2 18.15 -75.23 59.32
C HIS A 2 19.58 -74.70 59.03
N VAL A 3 19.88 -73.41 58.85
CA VAL A 3 19.10 -72.18 58.56
C VAL A 3 20.11 -71.01 58.34
N ASN A 4 19.68 -69.83 57.86
CA ASN A 4 20.34 -68.51 58.01
C ASN A 4 21.64 -68.21 57.20
N LEU A 5 22.06 -66.96 56.88
CA LEU A 5 21.51 -65.57 56.83
C LEU A 5 22.66 -64.69 56.20
N ILE A 6 22.49 -63.59 55.45
CA ILE A 6 22.30 -62.18 55.86
C ILE A 6 22.28 -61.29 54.59
N SER A 7 21.51 -60.19 54.61
CA SER A 7 21.39 -59.15 53.57
C SER A 7 22.44 -58.04 53.65
N ALA A 8 22.75 -57.39 52.51
CA ALA A 8 23.39 -56.06 52.48
C ALA A 8 22.65 -55.12 51.51
N LEU A 9 22.32 -53.91 51.99
CA LEU A 9 21.70 -52.83 51.24
C LEU A 9 22.76 -51.96 50.55
N GLY A 10 22.42 -51.33 49.43
CA GLY A 10 23.31 -50.39 48.77
C GLY A 10 22.58 -49.22 48.11
N LYS A 11 23.11 -48.00 48.33
CA LYS A 11 23.38 -46.94 47.34
C LYS A 11 23.75 -45.64 48.07
N VAL A 12 24.87 -45.03 47.67
CA VAL A 12 25.29 -43.68 48.08
C VAL A 12 25.67 -42.90 46.81
N ALA A 13 25.47 -41.59 46.84
CA ALA A 13 25.46 -40.70 45.68
C ALA A 13 26.85 -40.18 45.24
N ALA A 14 26.89 -39.67 44.02
CA ALA A 14 27.77 -38.57 43.61
C ALA A 14 27.05 -37.74 42.53
N ALA A 15 27.19 -36.41 42.56
CA ALA A 15 26.50 -35.49 41.66
C ALA A 15 27.42 -34.96 40.56
N THR A 16 26.86 -34.70 39.38
CA THR A 16 27.46 -33.83 38.36
C THR A 16 26.33 -33.01 37.71
N THR A 17 26.43 -31.68 37.79
CA THR A 17 25.42 -30.77 37.26
C THR A 17 25.57 -30.59 35.76
N ILE A 18 24.51 -30.91 35.00
CA ILE A 18 24.32 -30.46 33.62
C ILE A 18 22.92 -29.84 33.56
N VAL A 19 22.84 -28.57 33.18
CA VAL A 19 21.57 -27.88 32.93
C VAL A 19 21.30 -27.96 31.44
N LEU A 20 20.36 -28.81 31.03
CA LEU A 20 19.67 -28.71 29.75
C LEU A 20 18.29 -28.13 29.97
N PHE A 21 18.00 -26.99 29.35
CA PHE A 21 16.62 -26.55 29.14
C PHE A 21 15.99 -27.41 28.06
N THR A 22 14.87 -28.05 28.36
CA THR A 22 14.02 -28.73 27.38
C THR A 22 12.81 -27.86 27.08
N ALA A 23 12.74 -27.33 25.87
CA ALA A 23 11.51 -26.78 25.32
C ALA A 23 10.69 -27.91 24.69
N THR A 24 9.44 -28.07 25.10
CA THR A 24 8.49 -29.03 24.53
C THR A 24 7.70 -28.39 23.40
N LEU A 25 7.80 -28.94 22.20
CA LEU A 25 6.89 -28.65 21.08
C LEU A 25 5.73 -29.66 21.11
N PRO A 26 4.47 -29.24 20.91
CA PRO A 26 3.36 -30.15 20.62
C PRO A 26 3.32 -30.51 19.13
N SER A 27 2.91 -31.74 18.82
CA SER A 27 2.69 -32.22 17.45
C SER A 27 1.18 -32.33 17.17
N CYS A 28 0.71 -31.80 16.05
CA CYS A 28 -0.65 -32.05 15.57
C CYS A 28 -0.73 -33.36 14.77
N HIS A 29 -1.82 -34.11 14.94
CA HIS A 29 -2.15 -35.34 14.23
C HIS A 29 -3.59 -35.22 13.71
N ILE A 30 -3.87 -35.75 12.53
CA ILE A 30 -5.16 -35.64 11.83
C ILE A 30 -5.83 -37.02 11.84
N ASP A 31 -7.14 -37.06 12.03
CA ASP A 31 -7.97 -38.26 11.83
C ASP A 31 -9.22 -37.89 11.00
N GLU A 32 -9.62 -38.77 10.07
CA GLU A 32 -10.76 -38.59 9.15
C GLU A 32 -12.03 -39.33 9.61
N THR A 33 -13.20 -38.95 9.07
CA THR A 33 -14.47 -39.71 8.80
C THR A 33 -15.72 -38.82 9.04
N SER A 34 -16.88 -38.95 8.39
CA SER A 34 -17.36 -39.78 7.25
C SER A 34 -18.64 -39.15 6.62
N ALA A 35 -19.11 -39.66 5.47
CA ALA A 35 -20.19 -39.10 4.64
C ALA A 35 -21.64 -39.50 5.03
N GLY A 36 -22.64 -38.87 4.37
CA GLY A 36 -24.06 -39.24 4.38
C GLY A 36 -24.84 -38.68 3.15
N ASP A 37 -25.84 -39.44 2.67
CA ASP A 37 -26.39 -39.40 1.29
C ASP A 37 -27.37 -38.26 0.89
N VAL A 38 -27.65 -38.22 -0.42
CA VAL A 38 -28.53 -37.32 -1.20
C VAL A 38 -29.93 -37.90 -1.50
N ASP A 39 -30.89 -37.03 -1.83
CA ASP A 39 -32.01 -37.34 -2.75
C ASP A 39 -32.49 -36.07 -3.52
N GLU A 40 -32.97 -36.28 -4.74
CA GLU A 40 -33.41 -35.30 -5.78
C GLU A 40 -34.84 -34.74 -5.55
N ALA A 41 -35.40 -33.72 -6.24
CA ALA A 41 -34.95 -32.51 -6.95
C ALA A 41 -36.22 -31.71 -7.35
N GLU A 42 -36.15 -30.38 -7.54
CA GLU A 42 -37.15 -29.63 -8.34
C GLU A 42 -36.52 -28.38 -8.98
N GLU A 43 -36.77 -28.16 -10.27
CA GLU A 43 -36.07 -27.18 -11.12
C GLU A 43 -37.02 -26.06 -11.57
N VAL A 44 -36.72 -24.79 -11.23
CA VAL A 44 -37.34 -23.61 -11.86
C VAL A 44 -36.31 -22.49 -12.02
N GLY A 45 -35.98 -22.13 -13.26
CA GLY A 45 -34.96 -21.11 -13.56
C GLY A 45 -35.43 -19.67 -13.31
N VAL A 46 -34.73 -18.95 -12.42
CA VAL A 46 -34.88 -17.50 -12.20
C VAL A 46 -33.51 -16.87 -11.88
N ALA A 47 -32.64 -16.72 -12.88
CA ALA A 47 -31.28 -16.19 -12.69
C ALA A 47 -31.03 -14.78 -13.27
N GLU A 48 -31.60 -14.44 -14.43
CA GLU A 48 -31.36 -13.12 -15.05
C GLU A 48 -32.16 -11.99 -14.37
N ASP A 49 -33.41 -12.26 -13.95
CA ASP A 49 -34.30 -11.29 -13.30
C ASP A 49 -33.84 -10.89 -11.87
N ALA A 50 -32.88 -11.62 -11.29
CA ALA A 50 -32.29 -11.30 -9.99
C ALA A 50 -31.30 -10.12 -10.09
N LEU A 51 -30.51 -10.03 -11.16
CA LEU A 51 -29.52 -8.96 -11.34
C LEU A 51 -30.17 -7.59 -11.52
N GLU A 52 -31.20 -7.49 -12.36
CA GLU A 52 -31.93 -6.22 -12.57
C GLU A 52 -32.65 -5.77 -11.28
N ARG A 53 -33.17 -6.71 -10.48
CA ARG A 53 -33.79 -6.42 -9.18
C ARG A 53 -32.80 -6.03 -8.09
N LEU A 54 -31.54 -6.45 -8.19
CA LEU A 54 -30.45 -6.01 -7.28
C LEU A 54 -29.94 -4.62 -7.68
N ALA A 55 -29.77 -4.36 -8.98
CA ALA A 55 -29.46 -3.03 -9.51
C ALA A 55 -30.53 -1.99 -9.11
N ALA A 56 -31.82 -2.35 -9.20
CA ALA A 56 -32.94 -1.50 -8.77
C ALA A 56 -33.03 -1.25 -7.25
N LYS A 57 -32.23 -1.95 -6.42
CA LYS A 57 -32.21 -1.82 -4.96
C LYS A 57 -30.99 -1.10 -4.39
N GLY A 58 -29.99 -0.76 -5.21
CA GLY A 58 -28.85 0.05 -4.78
C GLY A 58 -27.96 -0.60 -3.71
N GLN A 59 -27.81 -1.93 -3.74
CA GLN A 59 -27.04 -2.69 -2.75
C GLN A 59 -25.95 -3.59 -3.40
N LEU A 60 -25.27 -3.09 -4.43
CA LEU A 60 -23.92 -3.59 -4.74
C LEU A 60 -22.91 -2.82 -3.88
N GLY A 61 -22.04 -3.54 -3.18
CA GLY A 61 -20.91 -3.00 -2.43
C GLY A 61 -19.78 -2.50 -3.34
N ILE A 62 -20.06 -1.46 -4.12
CA ILE A 62 -19.05 -0.48 -4.49
C ILE A 62 -18.82 0.38 -3.24
N VAL A 63 -17.58 0.68 -2.89
CA VAL A 63 -17.26 1.64 -1.80
C VAL A 63 -18.04 2.94 -2.07
N PRO A 64 -19.02 3.35 -1.22
CA PRO A 64 -19.91 4.46 -1.53
C PRO A 64 -19.16 5.81 -1.53
N GLY A 65 -18.61 6.18 -2.69
CA GLY A 65 -17.81 7.41 -2.80
C GLY A 65 -16.91 7.45 -4.03
N ILE A 66 -16.42 6.31 -4.53
CA ILE A 66 -15.58 6.26 -5.74
C ILE A 66 -16.44 6.37 -7.00
N VAL A 67 -17.03 7.55 -7.21
CA VAL A 67 -17.35 8.02 -8.55
C VAL A 67 -16.02 8.32 -9.22
N ALA A 68 -15.48 7.32 -9.90
CA ALA A 68 -14.12 7.35 -10.42
C ALA A 68 -13.83 8.64 -11.18
N LYS A 69 -12.80 9.34 -10.71
CA LYS A 69 -12.24 10.57 -11.23
C LYS A 69 -10.77 10.49 -10.92
N GLY A 70 -9.95 10.19 -11.92
CA GLY A 70 -8.52 10.13 -11.68
C GLY A 70 -7.64 9.98 -12.90
N PHE A 71 -6.36 10.23 -12.67
CA PHE A 71 -5.31 10.27 -13.67
C PHE A 71 -4.24 9.20 -13.37
N VAL A 72 -3.94 8.32 -14.33
CA VAL A 72 -2.88 7.31 -14.18
C VAL A 72 -1.52 7.89 -14.56
N SER A 73 -0.52 7.71 -13.70
CA SER A 73 0.80 8.31 -13.82
C SER A 73 1.90 7.43 -13.23
N GLY A 74 3.11 7.44 -13.80
CA GLY A 74 4.25 6.78 -13.16
C GLY A 74 4.85 7.61 -12.01
N ASN A 75 5.17 7.00 -10.86
CA ASN A 75 5.86 7.68 -9.75
C ASN A 75 7.39 7.45 -9.80
N SER A 76 8.16 8.50 -10.10
CA SER A 76 9.63 8.40 -10.16
C SER A 76 10.29 9.75 -9.89
N LEU A 77 9.69 10.57 -9.02
CA LEU A 77 10.33 11.77 -8.51
C LEU A 77 11.21 11.38 -7.32
N PRO A 78 12.55 11.52 -7.39
CA PRO A 78 13.41 11.22 -6.24
C PRO A 78 13.14 12.24 -5.12
N PRO A 79 12.82 11.81 -3.89
CA PRO A 79 12.69 12.66 -2.70
C PRO A 79 13.81 13.69 -2.54
N GLN A 80 15.04 13.29 -2.87
CA GLN A 80 16.23 14.12 -2.78
C GLN A 80 16.09 15.42 -3.58
N ALA A 81 15.49 15.34 -4.77
CA ALA A 81 15.20 16.49 -5.62
C ALA A 81 14.18 17.44 -4.97
N LEU A 82 13.20 16.88 -4.26
CA LEU A 82 12.03 17.60 -3.76
C LEU A 82 12.23 18.20 -2.36
N LEU A 83 12.83 17.45 -1.43
CA LEU A 83 12.80 17.75 0.01
C LEU A 83 14.17 18.02 0.64
N HIS A 84 15.26 17.55 0.04
CA HIS A 84 16.59 17.58 0.69
C HIS A 84 17.52 18.65 0.14
N ASP A 85 17.32 19.10 -1.09
CA ASP A 85 18.04 20.25 -1.64
C ASP A 85 17.29 21.57 -1.37
N ALA A 86 17.70 22.24 -0.29
CA ALA A 86 17.18 23.56 0.08
C ALA A 86 17.45 24.65 -0.99
N ALA A 87 18.49 24.50 -1.81
CA ALA A 87 18.77 25.41 -2.92
C ALA A 87 17.82 25.14 -4.10
N ALA A 88 17.61 23.88 -4.48
CA ALA A 88 16.62 23.48 -5.48
C ALA A 88 15.21 23.94 -5.07
N LEU A 89 14.83 23.78 -3.80
CA LEU A 89 13.58 24.29 -3.24
C LEU A 89 13.47 25.81 -3.33
N ALA A 90 14.53 26.55 -2.98
CA ALA A 90 14.54 28.01 -3.13
C ALA A 90 14.41 28.44 -4.61
N LYS A 91 15.00 27.68 -5.54
CA LYS A 91 14.88 27.92 -6.99
C LYS A 91 13.49 27.57 -7.51
N LEU A 92 12.88 26.47 -7.07
CA LEU A 92 11.49 26.12 -7.39
C LEU A 92 10.52 27.19 -6.88
N ARG A 93 10.67 27.64 -5.63
CA ARG A 93 9.89 28.74 -5.04
C ARG A 93 10.07 30.08 -5.76
N ALA A 94 11.18 30.29 -6.47
CA ALA A 94 11.41 31.47 -7.30
C ALA A 94 10.86 31.30 -8.73
N LEU A 95 10.97 30.10 -9.30
CA LEU A 95 10.49 29.73 -10.63
C LEU A 95 8.99 30.00 -10.78
N VAL A 96 8.20 29.51 -9.82
CA VAL A 96 6.73 29.59 -9.85
C VAL A 96 6.16 31.02 -9.69
N LYS A 97 7.02 32.00 -9.38
CA LYS A 97 6.69 33.44 -9.32
C LYS A 97 6.66 34.11 -10.69
N THR A 98 7.14 33.41 -11.71
CA THR A 98 7.17 33.90 -13.10
C THR A 98 6.06 33.20 -13.88
N PRO A 99 5.16 33.92 -14.56
CA PRO A 99 4.14 33.31 -15.40
C PRO A 99 4.76 32.77 -16.70
N LEU A 100 4.18 31.71 -17.27
CA LEU A 100 4.69 31.07 -18.50
C LEU A 100 4.32 31.80 -19.80
N THR A 101 4.03 33.11 -19.76
CA THR A 101 3.51 33.89 -20.90
C THR A 101 4.41 33.89 -22.14
N SER A 102 5.71 33.65 -21.96
CA SER A 102 6.71 33.52 -23.03
C SER A 102 6.79 32.11 -23.64
N GLY A 103 6.09 31.12 -23.07
CA GLY A 103 6.31 29.70 -23.33
C GLY A 103 7.68 29.18 -22.85
N LYS A 104 8.44 29.97 -22.07
CA LYS A 104 9.81 29.64 -21.65
C LYS A 104 10.12 30.00 -20.20
N ILE A 105 10.75 29.07 -19.48
CA ILE A 105 11.26 29.27 -18.11
C ILE A 105 12.75 29.00 -17.98
N ASP A 106 13.35 29.60 -16.95
CA ASP A 106 14.73 29.34 -16.57
C ASP A 106 14.81 28.30 -15.45
N GLY A 107 14.88 27.04 -15.84
CA GLY A 107 15.07 25.90 -14.93
C GLY A 107 16.53 25.61 -14.61
N SER A 108 17.50 26.41 -15.10
CA SER A 108 18.94 26.10 -15.02
C SER A 108 19.44 25.97 -13.59
N GLY A 109 18.89 26.78 -12.67
CA GLY A 109 19.20 26.71 -11.24
C GLY A 109 18.62 25.50 -10.51
N ILE A 110 17.65 24.79 -11.11
CA ILE A 110 17.10 23.52 -10.58
C ILE A 110 17.83 22.35 -11.24
N THR A 111 17.86 22.32 -12.58
CA THR A 111 18.53 21.29 -13.38
C THR A 111 20.06 21.24 -13.23
N GLY A 112 20.66 22.21 -12.55
CA GLY A 112 22.07 22.18 -12.14
C GLY A 112 22.36 21.36 -10.86
N VAL A 113 21.32 20.88 -10.16
CA VAL A 113 21.47 20.06 -8.94
C VAL A 113 21.17 18.58 -9.18
N GLU A 114 21.52 17.73 -8.22
CA GLU A 114 21.24 16.29 -8.26
C GLU A 114 19.72 16.06 -8.42
N TYR A 115 19.33 15.19 -9.35
CA TYR A 115 17.92 14.89 -9.72
C TYR A 115 17.06 16.09 -10.18
N GLY A 116 17.60 17.30 -10.33
CA GLY A 116 16.83 18.51 -10.66
C GLY A 116 16.16 18.49 -12.03
N GLU A 117 16.74 17.80 -13.01
CA GLU A 117 16.11 17.51 -14.32
C GLU A 117 14.80 16.70 -14.15
N ARG A 118 14.73 15.80 -13.16
CA ARG A 118 13.51 15.04 -12.88
C ARG A 118 12.49 15.86 -12.09
N LEU A 119 12.95 16.72 -11.17
CA LEU A 119 12.04 17.65 -10.48
C LEU A 119 11.32 18.57 -11.47
N ILE A 120 12.02 19.17 -12.42
CA ILE A 120 11.39 20.10 -13.37
C ILE A 120 10.41 19.39 -14.32
N GLU A 121 10.69 18.13 -14.69
CA GLU A 121 9.74 17.27 -15.43
C GLU A 121 8.44 17.07 -14.64
N TYR A 122 8.52 16.66 -13.36
CA TYR A 122 7.31 16.49 -12.53
C TYR A 122 6.58 17.81 -12.23
N VAL A 123 7.31 18.92 -12.06
CA VAL A 123 6.69 20.25 -11.87
C VAL A 123 5.86 20.64 -13.10
N VAL A 124 6.39 20.48 -14.31
CA VAL A 124 5.66 20.79 -15.55
C VAL A 124 4.49 19.82 -15.76
N LYS A 125 4.71 18.52 -15.55
CA LYS A 125 3.71 17.45 -15.63
C LYS A 125 2.51 17.69 -14.70
N CYS A 126 2.77 17.98 -13.42
CA CYS A 126 1.72 18.28 -12.43
C CYS A 126 1.00 19.60 -12.74
N ALA A 127 1.75 20.65 -13.09
CA ALA A 127 1.20 21.99 -13.24
C ALA A 127 0.35 22.20 -14.51
N LEU A 128 0.81 21.69 -15.65
CA LEU A 128 0.24 21.98 -16.97
C LEU A 128 -0.52 20.78 -17.55
N PRO A 129 -1.66 21.00 -18.25
CA PRO A 129 -2.44 19.92 -18.83
C PRO A 129 -1.83 19.40 -20.14
N VAL A 130 -2.27 18.21 -20.58
CA VAL A 130 -1.96 17.62 -21.89
C VAL A 130 -2.06 18.67 -23.02
N GLY A 131 -1.08 18.67 -23.92
CA GLY A 131 -1.01 19.58 -25.07
C GLY A 131 -0.39 20.95 -24.77
N SER A 132 -0.20 21.30 -23.49
CA SER A 132 0.65 22.43 -23.10
C SER A 132 2.12 22.03 -23.21
N ASN A 133 2.97 22.91 -23.72
CA ASN A 133 4.42 22.70 -23.74
C ASN A 133 5.14 23.95 -23.21
N VAL A 134 6.28 23.75 -22.55
CA VAL A 134 7.16 24.83 -22.08
C VAL A 134 8.61 24.53 -22.45
N VAL A 135 9.32 25.54 -22.94
CA VAL A 135 10.78 25.47 -23.12
C VAL A 135 11.43 25.73 -21.76
N VAL A 136 12.17 24.76 -21.24
CA VAL A 136 12.97 24.91 -20.03
C VAL A 136 14.41 25.13 -20.45
N ARG A 137 15.00 26.28 -20.13
CA ARG A 137 16.45 26.42 -20.14
C ARG A 137 17.01 25.59 -18.98
N THR A 138 17.78 24.55 -19.27
CA THR A 138 18.46 23.73 -18.27
C THR A 138 19.92 24.13 -18.13
N SER A 139 20.65 23.44 -17.26
CA SER A 139 22.11 23.52 -17.11
C SER A 139 22.87 23.02 -18.35
N THR A 140 22.24 22.18 -19.19
CA THR A 140 22.87 21.53 -20.35
C THR A 140 22.33 22.01 -21.71
N GLY A 141 21.14 22.63 -21.75
CA GLY A 141 20.58 23.22 -22.96
C GLY A 141 19.11 23.62 -22.79
N ASP A 142 18.47 24.13 -23.85
CA ASP A 142 17.01 24.28 -23.84
C ASP A 142 16.35 22.90 -24.10
N ARG A 143 15.42 22.48 -23.24
CA ARG A 143 14.57 21.29 -23.41
C ARG A 143 13.11 21.71 -23.60
N LEU A 144 12.36 20.99 -24.43
CA LEU A 144 10.90 21.12 -24.50
C LEU A 144 10.26 20.09 -23.56
N LEU A 145 9.51 20.54 -22.56
CA LEU A 145 8.75 19.68 -21.65
C LEU A 145 7.25 19.83 -21.92
N GLN A 146 6.50 18.75 -21.73
CA GLN A 146 5.05 18.71 -21.95
C GLN A 146 4.32 18.66 -20.61
N GLY A 147 3.17 19.33 -20.53
CA GLY A 147 2.20 19.13 -19.47
C GLY A 147 1.45 17.81 -19.64
N GLU A 148 0.94 17.28 -18.53
CA GLU A 148 0.11 16.07 -18.53
C GLU A 148 -1.15 16.26 -17.67
N ILE A 149 -1.00 16.58 -16.39
CA ILE A 149 -2.11 16.57 -15.42
C ILE A 149 -2.87 17.90 -15.47
N GLY A 150 -2.21 19.04 -15.20
CA GLY A 150 -2.84 20.35 -15.29
C GLY A 150 -3.53 20.83 -14.02
N LEU A 151 -2.92 20.61 -12.87
CA LEU A 151 -3.42 21.04 -11.56
C LEU A 151 -3.25 22.55 -11.27
N THR A 152 -2.41 23.26 -12.03
CA THR A 152 -2.20 24.71 -11.86
C THR A 152 -2.26 25.45 -13.20
N PRO A 153 -3.36 25.31 -13.97
CA PRO A 153 -3.45 25.79 -15.35
C PRO A 153 -3.34 27.32 -15.45
N ARG A 154 -3.51 28.05 -14.33
CA ARG A 154 -3.27 29.51 -14.28
C ARG A 154 -1.79 29.87 -14.47
N TRP A 155 -0.84 28.95 -14.25
CA TRP A 155 0.59 29.23 -14.43
C TRP A 155 0.93 29.68 -15.86
N ALA A 156 0.16 29.23 -16.85
CA ALA A 156 0.24 29.66 -18.24
C ALA A 156 0.19 31.20 -18.43
N ARG A 157 -0.50 31.91 -17.52
CA ARG A 157 -0.81 33.33 -17.60
C ARG A 157 -0.35 34.15 -16.39
N GLU A 158 -0.30 33.55 -15.22
CA GLU A 158 -0.11 34.23 -13.93
C GLU A 158 0.88 33.46 -13.02
N PRO A 159 1.57 34.12 -12.09
CA PRO A 159 2.36 33.43 -11.06
C PRO A 159 1.49 32.47 -10.24
N ILE A 160 2.02 31.27 -9.94
CA ILE A 160 1.37 30.35 -8.98
C ILE A 160 1.48 30.92 -7.56
N ASP A 161 2.52 31.70 -7.25
CA ASP A 161 2.80 32.10 -5.86
C ASP A 161 1.71 32.99 -5.21
N ALA A 162 0.90 33.66 -6.03
CA ALA A 162 -0.29 34.41 -5.61
C ALA A 162 -1.47 33.53 -5.17
N TYR A 163 -1.50 32.24 -5.52
CA TYR A 163 -2.65 31.36 -5.36
C TYR A 163 -2.36 30.21 -4.39
N ARG A 164 -2.96 30.25 -3.19
CA ARG A 164 -2.79 29.21 -2.15
C ARG A 164 -3.10 27.81 -2.68
N SER A 165 -4.25 27.65 -3.34
CA SER A 165 -4.72 26.35 -3.83
C SER A 165 -3.77 25.73 -4.85
N ASP A 166 -3.30 26.51 -5.83
CA ASP A 166 -2.38 26.03 -6.87
C ASP A 166 -1.04 25.55 -6.27
N LYS A 167 -0.50 26.28 -5.28
CA LYS A 167 0.72 25.86 -4.55
C LYS A 167 0.52 24.51 -3.86
N ARG A 168 -0.67 24.26 -3.32
CA ARG A 168 -1.00 23.03 -2.60
C ARG A 168 -1.29 21.86 -3.51
N TRP A 169 -2.08 22.04 -4.57
CA TRP A 169 -2.30 21.00 -5.58
C TRP A 169 -0.99 20.56 -6.24
N LEU A 170 -0.10 21.52 -6.55
CA LEU A 170 1.25 21.20 -7.05
C LEU A 170 2.07 20.45 -5.98
N THR A 171 1.96 20.82 -4.70
CA THR A 171 2.63 20.11 -3.60
C THR A 171 2.12 18.68 -3.46
N ALA A 172 0.80 18.48 -3.33
CA ALA A 172 0.15 17.18 -3.25
C ALA A 172 0.58 16.26 -4.41
N CYS A 173 0.63 16.78 -5.63
CA CYS A 173 1.06 16.03 -6.81
C CYS A 173 2.55 15.65 -6.75
N LEU A 174 3.43 16.56 -6.34
CA LEU A 174 4.85 16.24 -6.20
C LEU A 174 5.09 15.20 -5.08
N LEU A 175 4.36 15.28 -3.97
CA LEU A 175 4.42 14.29 -2.89
C LEU A 175 3.89 12.92 -3.36
N ALA A 176 2.74 12.86 -4.04
CA ALA A 176 2.18 11.62 -4.58
C ALA A 176 3.15 10.90 -5.55
N HIS A 177 3.94 11.65 -6.34
CA HIS A 177 4.95 11.09 -7.25
C HIS A 177 6.31 10.81 -6.58
N ALA A 178 6.53 11.23 -5.34
CA ALA A 178 7.78 11.02 -4.61
C ALA A 178 7.98 9.52 -4.33
N ASN A 179 9.17 9.03 -4.63
CA ASN A 179 9.49 7.60 -4.57
C ASN A 179 10.99 7.38 -4.28
N ALA A 180 11.32 7.13 -3.00
CA ALA A 180 12.67 6.86 -2.52
C ALA A 180 13.29 5.56 -3.07
N TYR A 181 12.47 4.54 -3.32
CA TYR A 181 12.91 3.20 -3.71
C TYR A 181 13.43 3.14 -5.14
N GLY A 182 13.16 4.17 -5.95
CA GLY A 182 13.62 4.27 -7.35
C GLY A 182 12.92 3.31 -8.31
N VAL A 183 11.94 2.54 -7.83
CA VAL A 183 11.15 1.60 -8.64
C VAL A 183 9.91 2.31 -9.15
N ARG A 184 9.88 2.63 -10.45
CA ARG A 184 8.67 3.20 -11.08
C ARG A 184 7.51 2.20 -10.98
N VAL A 185 6.45 2.57 -10.29
CA VAL A 185 5.12 1.97 -10.47
C VAL A 185 4.19 2.97 -11.13
N ASP A 186 3.13 2.47 -11.78
CA ASP A 186 2.02 3.32 -12.20
C ASP A 186 1.05 3.47 -11.02
N ILE A 187 0.60 4.70 -10.80
CA ILE A 187 -0.29 5.12 -9.72
C ILE A 187 -1.50 5.86 -10.30
N LEU A 188 -2.68 5.60 -9.75
CA LEU A 188 -3.90 6.35 -10.03
C LEU A 188 -4.03 7.47 -8.99
N LEU A 189 -4.07 8.70 -9.48
CA LEU A 189 -4.28 9.92 -8.70
C LEU A 189 -5.76 10.29 -8.73
N THR A 190 -6.42 10.38 -7.57
CA THR A 190 -7.81 10.86 -7.46
C THR A 190 -7.90 12.06 -6.51
N GLY A 191 -8.97 12.83 -6.64
CA GLY A 191 -9.21 14.04 -5.83
C GLY A 191 -10.26 14.95 -6.45
N THR A 192 -10.60 16.03 -5.75
CA THR A 192 -11.69 16.95 -6.13
C THR A 192 -11.36 17.85 -7.34
N HIS A 193 -10.08 18.04 -7.67
CA HIS A 193 -9.64 18.92 -8.76
C HIS A 193 -10.17 18.48 -10.13
N GLU A 194 -10.58 19.44 -10.98
CA GLU A 194 -11.16 19.17 -12.30
C GLU A 194 -10.21 18.43 -13.25
N ALA A 195 -8.91 18.67 -13.13
CA ALA A 195 -7.88 18.04 -13.96
C ALA A 195 -7.51 16.60 -13.54
N LEU A 196 -8.08 16.11 -12.43
CA LEU A 196 -8.12 14.69 -12.09
C LEU A 196 -9.40 14.03 -12.64
N GLN A 197 -10.03 14.65 -13.65
CA GLN A 197 -11.21 14.17 -14.36
C GLN A 197 -10.90 14.22 -15.87
N PRO A 198 -11.42 13.32 -16.71
CA PRO A 198 -12.47 12.33 -16.44
C PRO A 198 -11.99 11.10 -15.66
N ALA A 199 -12.96 10.22 -15.39
CA ALA A 199 -12.77 8.90 -14.80
C ALA A 199 -11.66 8.08 -15.48
N VAL A 200 -10.86 7.37 -14.68
CA VAL A 200 -10.43 6.03 -15.08
C VAL A 200 -11.71 5.23 -15.39
N PRO A 201 -11.82 4.56 -16.56
CA PRO A 201 -13.04 3.85 -16.93
C PRO A 201 -13.52 2.92 -15.82
N GLU A 202 -14.83 2.78 -15.62
CA GLU A 202 -15.37 1.94 -14.55
C GLU A 202 -14.86 0.50 -14.63
N SER A 203 -14.68 -0.02 -15.85
CA SER A 203 -14.07 -1.32 -16.15
C SER A 203 -12.59 -1.46 -15.74
N MET A 204 -11.91 -0.34 -15.46
CA MET A 204 -10.50 -0.31 -15.02
C MET A 204 -10.35 -0.18 -13.50
N LEU A 205 -11.38 0.23 -12.76
CA LEU A 205 -11.35 0.33 -11.29
C LEU A 205 -11.07 -1.01 -10.58
N PRO A 206 -11.52 -2.18 -11.11
CA PRO A 206 -11.09 -3.48 -10.60
C PRO A 206 -9.57 -3.74 -10.62
N TYR A 207 -8.77 -2.88 -11.27
CA TYR A 207 -7.30 -2.91 -11.28
C TYR A 207 -6.65 -1.70 -10.59
N TRP A 208 -7.37 -0.98 -9.72
CA TRP A 208 -6.81 0.10 -8.90
C TRP A 208 -7.33 -0.01 -7.46
N ARG A 209 -7.23 -1.23 -6.91
CA ARG A 209 -7.87 -1.59 -5.64
C ARG A 209 -7.13 -1.05 -4.43
N VAL A 210 -5.81 -0.98 -4.51
CA VAL A 210 -4.96 -0.68 -3.36
C VAL A 210 -4.93 0.83 -3.11
N GLN A 211 -5.62 1.32 -2.09
CA GLN A 211 -5.56 2.72 -1.70
C GLN A 211 -4.35 2.96 -0.79
N GLU A 212 -3.28 3.57 -1.32
CA GLU A 212 -2.04 3.83 -0.57
C GLU A 212 -2.22 4.88 0.54
N GLY A 213 -2.98 5.94 0.24
CA GLY A 213 -3.15 7.07 1.15
C GLY A 213 -3.32 8.39 0.41
N ALA A 214 -3.38 9.48 1.16
CA ALA A 214 -3.60 10.82 0.61
C ALA A 214 -2.44 11.74 0.96
N PHE A 215 -1.98 12.52 -0.02
CA PHE A 215 -0.83 13.42 0.09
C PHE A 215 -1.28 14.86 -0.09
N TYR A 216 -0.83 15.75 0.80
CA TYR A 216 -1.26 17.16 0.84
C TYR A 216 -0.22 18.04 1.56
N GLY A 217 -0.34 19.35 1.40
CA GLY A 217 0.59 20.30 2.04
C GLY A 217 0.90 21.53 1.21
N ASP A 218 1.88 22.33 1.65
CA ASP A 218 2.35 23.53 0.95
C ASP A 218 3.88 23.66 1.01
N LEU A 219 4.55 23.20 -0.06
CA LEU A 219 6.01 23.25 -0.22
C LEU A 219 6.54 24.69 -0.33
N PHE A 220 5.66 25.66 -0.56
CA PHE A 220 6.02 27.05 -0.89
C PHE A 220 5.98 27.99 0.31
N VAL A 221 5.62 27.50 1.50
CA VAL A 221 5.78 28.23 2.76
C VAL A 221 7.27 28.41 3.07
N ALA A 222 7.67 29.63 3.37
CA ALA A 222 9.05 29.99 3.70
C ALA A 222 9.10 30.71 5.05
N GLY A 223 9.86 30.18 6.01
CA GLY A 223 10.06 30.79 7.33
C GLY A 223 10.82 29.88 8.30
N ASP A 224 11.71 30.47 9.09
CA ASP A 224 12.73 29.76 9.88
C ASP A 224 12.18 28.86 11.02
N TYR A 225 10.92 29.06 11.42
CA TYR A 225 10.29 28.36 12.55
C TYR A 225 9.06 27.51 12.19
N ALA A 226 8.57 27.54 10.94
CA ALA A 226 7.37 26.81 10.51
C ALA A 226 7.65 25.70 9.49
N GLY A 227 8.58 25.92 8.54
CA GLY A 227 8.83 24.99 7.44
C GLY A 227 7.65 24.87 6.44
N PRO A 228 7.77 24.02 5.41
CA PRO A 228 6.62 23.57 4.66
C PRO A 228 5.81 22.57 5.51
N TYR A 229 4.49 22.71 5.52
CA TYR A 229 3.59 21.70 6.06
C TYR A 229 3.40 20.64 4.98
N LEU A 230 4.03 19.47 5.13
CA LEU A 230 3.96 18.37 4.18
C LEU A 230 3.42 17.15 4.90
N HIS A 231 2.34 16.59 4.38
CA HIS A 231 1.57 15.58 5.08
C HIS A 231 1.17 14.44 4.17
N ALA A 232 0.99 13.28 4.78
CA ALA A 232 0.12 12.27 4.25
C ALA A 232 -0.72 11.64 5.35
N CYS A 233 -1.79 10.97 4.96
CA CYS A 233 -2.49 10.00 5.77
C CYS A 233 -2.35 8.60 5.13
N VAL A 234 -2.49 7.55 5.94
CA VAL A 234 -2.39 6.15 5.52
C VAL A 234 -3.72 5.69 4.94
N GLY A 235 -3.74 5.17 3.70
CA GLY A 235 -4.94 4.60 3.08
C GLY A 235 -5.30 3.21 3.61
N TYR A 236 -6.44 2.67 3.20
CA TYR A 236 -7.00 1.42 3.72
C TYR A 236 -6.05 0.20 3.59
N ASP A 237 -5.54 -0.09 2.39
CA ASP A 237 -4.72 -1.28 2.15
C ASP A 237 -3.38 -1.32 2.92
N PRO A 238 -2.59 -0.23 3.01
CA PRO A 238 -1.45 -0.20 3.91
C PRO A 238 -1.85 -0.41 5.38
N GLN A 239 -2.97 0.17 5.83
CA GLN A 239 -3.50 -0.11 7.18
C GLN A 239 -3.86 -1.59 7.35
N ALA A 240 -4.38 -2.27 6.33
CA ALA A 240 -4.68 -3.70 6.41
C ALA A 240 -3.42 -4.58 6.40
N SER A 241 -2.32 -4.11 5.78
CA SER A 241 -1.14 -4.90 5.44
C SER A 241 0.01 -4.85 6.46
N CYS A 242 0.11 -3.81 7.29
CA CYS A 242 1.22 -3.64 8.24
C CYS A 242 0.82 -2.72 9.40
N SER A 243 1.44 -2.93 10.58
CA SER A 243 1.06 -2.18 11.79
C SER A 243 1.23 -0.66 11.62
N VAL A 244 0.40 0.14 12.30
CA VAL A 244 0.39 1.61 12.16
C VAL A 244 1.78 2.26 12.32
N PRO A 245 2.67 1.83 13.24
CA PRO A 245 4.03 2.35 13.30
C PRO A 245 4.85 2.03 12.03
N ILE A 246 4.84 0.76 11.58
CA ILE A 246 5.58 0.31 10.39
C ILE A 246 5.10 1.08 9.15
N VAL A 247 3.80 1.27 8.99
CA VAL A 247 3.25 1.91 7.79
C VAL A 247 3.36 3.44 7.79
N LYS A 248 3.41 4.07 8.97
CA LYS A 248 3.81 5.48 9.10
C LYS A 248 5.27 5.66 8.65
N ASP A 249 6.16 4.78 9.12
CA ASP A 249 7.56 4.80 8.71
C ASP A 249 7.72 4.44 7.22
N ALA A 250 6.90 3.54 6.67
CA ALA A 250 6.83 3.19 5.25
C ALA A 250 6.56 4.39 4.33
N ILE A 251 5.43 5.08 4.56
CA ILE A 251 5.04 6.25 3.75
C ILE A 251 6.05 7.40 3.93
N LYS A 252 6.62 7.54 5.13
CA LYS A 252 7.71 8.48 5.41
C LYS A 252 9.01 8.09 4.71
N GLU A 253 9.42 6.83 4.68
CA GLU A 253 10.60 6.35 3.95
C GLU A 253 10.43 6.55 2.44
N ARG A 254 9.25 6.25 1.88
CA ARG A 254 8.91 6.55 0.47
C ARG A 254 9.13 8.02 0.12
N VAL A 255 8.64 8.94 0.95
CA VAL A 255 8.62 10.38 0.65
C VAL A 255 9.89 11.10 1.07
N CYS A 256 10.60 10.64 2.11
CA CYS A 256 11.82 11.26 2.65
C CYS A 256 13.13 10.56 2.29
N ALA A 257 13.10 9.28 1.92
CA ALA A 257 14.25 8.38 1.84
C ALA A 257 15.06 8.24 3.16
N ARG A 258 15.19 6.99 3.63
CA ARG A 258 15.83 6.52 4.89
C ARG A 258 17.23 7.07 5.27
N ARG A 259 17.89 7.86 4.43
CA ARG A 259 19.29 8.34 4.65
C ARG A 259 19.41 9.69 5.35
N VAL A 260 18.32 10.35 5.71
CA VAL A 260 18.38 11.75 6.17
C VAL A 260 17.68 11.92 7.52
N PRO A 261 18.27 12.64 8.49
CA PRO A 261 17.60 12.89 9.78
C PRO A 261 16.23 13.54 9.59
N ASP A 262 15.22 13.00 10.28
CA ASP A 262 13.80 13.36 10.17
C ASP A 262 13.53 14.88 10.14
N ALA A 263 14.29 15.64 10.93
CA ALA A 263 14.20 17.09 11.04
C ALA A 263 14.45 17.86 9.72
N SER A 264 15.05 17.21 8.71
CA SER A 264 15.29 17.83 7.39
C SER A 264 14.14 17.66 6.41
N CYS A 265 13.45 16.50 6.42
CA CYS A 265 12.39 16.20 5.46
C CYS A 265 11.11 16.99 5.73
N ARG A 266 10.79 17.21 7.03
CA ARG A 266 9.61 17.97 7.50
C ARG A 266 8.28 17.46 6.93
N PHE A 267 8.21 16.16 6.67
CA PHE A 267 7.01 15.43 6.28
C PHE A 267 6.48 14.66 7.49
N GLU A 268 5.16 14.75 7.73
CA GLU A 268 4.47 14.18 8.89
C GLU A 268 3.31 13.29 8.41
N VAL A 269 3.27 12.03 8.85
CA VAL A 269 2.11 11.16 8.61
C VAL A 269 1.07 11.43 9.68
N ALA A 270 -0.04 12.08 9.30
CA ALA A 270 -1.08 12.57 10.20
C ALA A 270 -1.88 11.45 10.90
N GLY A 271 -1.83 10.22 10.39
CA GLY A 271 -2.60 9.09 10.90
C GLY A 271 -3.27 8.33 9.77
N ARG A 272 -4.32 7.56 10.11
CA ARG A 272 -5.19 6.88 9.14
C ARG A 272 -5.99 7.94 8.37
N CYS A 273 -6.18 7.78 7.06
CA CYS A 273 -7.02 8.72 6.29
C CYS A 273 -8.48 8.62 6.74
N GLU A 274 -8.90 7.39 7.01
CA GLU A 274 -10.19 6.95 7.50
C GLU A 274 -9.92 5.68 8.34
N ASP A 275 -10.55 5.59 9.51
CA ASP A 275 -10.51 4.44 10.42
C ASP A 275 -11.32 3.26 9.83
N ILE A 276 -10.83 2.03 10.04
CA ILE A 276 -11.53 0.79 9.63
C ILE A 276 -12.80 0.58 10.48
N ASP A 277 -12.75 1.00 11.76
CA ASP A 277 -13.90 1.05 12.66
C ASP A 277 -14.59 2.43 12.55
N PRO A 278 -15.81 2.53 11.98
CA PRO A 278 -16.52 3.79 11.83
C PRO A 278 -17.03 4.38 13.17
N THR A 279 -16.74 3.75 14.30
CA THR A 279 -16.98 4.28 15.65
C THR A 279 -15.72 4.88 16.30
N ALA A 280 -14.54 4.69 15.68
CA ALA A 280 -13.31 5.36 16.08
C ALA A 280 -13.34 6.84 15.64
N PRO A 281 -12.96 7.81 16.52
CA PRO A 281 -13.15 9.24 16.23
C PRO A 281 -11.86 9.92 15.72
N GLN A 282 -10.99 9.25 14.94
CA GLN A 282 -9.60 9.69 14.70
C GLN A 282 -9.14 9.71 13.23
N ASP A 283 -10.06 9.97 12.30
CA ASP A 283 -9.73 10.19 10.89
C ASP A 283 -8.87 11.45 10.65
N ALA A 284 -7.80 11.31 9.88
CA ALA A 284 -6.98 12.46 9.44
C ALA A 284 -7.68 13.32 8.37
N CYS A 285 -8.68 12.77 7.69
CA CYS A 285 -9.37 13.36 6.53
C CYS A 285 -10.87 13.01 6.56
N THR A 286 -11.61 13.48 5.55
CA THR A 286 -12.98 13.03 5.25
C THR A 286 -13.05 12.49 3.83
N GLY A 287 -13.84 11.44 3.58
CA GLY A 287 -14.01 10.87 2.23
C GLY A 287 -15.11 11.56 1.42
N ALA A 288 -14.82 11.97 0.18
CA ALA A 288 -15.83 12.48 -0.75
C ALA A 288 -15.50 12.25 -2.24
N GLY A 289 -16.49 11.79 -3.01
CA GLY A 289 -16.57 12.00 -4.47
C GLY A 289 -15.40 11.52 -5.34
N GLY A 290 -14.58 10.58 -4.86
CA GLY A 290 -13.44 9.99 -5.58
C GLY A 290 -12.15 9.91 -4.77
N GLY A 291 -12.04 10.56 -3.61
CA GLY A 291 -10.87 10.51 -2.73
C GLY A 291 -11.10 11.23 -1.40
N TYR A 292 -10.01 11.54 -0.69
CA TYR A 292 -10.03 12.29 0.57
C TYR A 292 -10.02 13.81 0.37
N GLU A 293 -10.64 14.54 1.30
CA GLU A 293 -10.67 16.01 1.43
C GLU A 293 -10.71 16.43 2.91
N HIS A 294 -10.66 17.74 3.20
CA HIS A 294 -10.65 18.32 4.55
C HIS A 294 -9.57 17.75 5.49
N CYS A 295 -8.40 17.38 4.95
CA CYS A 295 -7.35 16.72 5.71
C CYS A 295 -6.64 17.63 6.72
N GLY A 296 -6.34 17.11 7.91
CA GLY A 296 -5.62 17.79 8.99
C GLY A 296 -4.14 17.40 9.09
N GLY A 297 -3.37 18.11 9.93
CA GLY A 297 -1.99 17.75 10.28
C GLY A 297 -1.82 17.46 11.78
N GLY A 298 -0.83 16.64 12.14
CA GLY A 298 -0.54 16.23 13.51
C GLY A 298 -0.68 14.73 13.76
N GLU A 299 0.14 14.15 14.64
CA GLU A 299 -0.17 12.83 15.23
C GLU A 299 -1.40 12.88 16.17
N PHE A 300 -2.29 11.89 16.00
CA PHE A 300 -3.36 11.58 16.96
C PHE A 300 -2.82 10.96 18.26
N PRO A 301 -3.50 11.16 19.41
CA PRO A 301 -4.74 11.94 19.60
C PRO A 301 -4.46 13.40 19.96
N ARG A 302 -5.05 14.36 19.23
CA ARG A 302 -4.81 15.79 19.46
C ARG A 302 -5.92 16.44 20.29
N ALA A 303 -5.54 17.04 21.43
CA ALA A 303 -6.43 17.84 22.28
C ALA A 303 -6.81 19.22 21.67
N THR A 304 -6.37 19.51 20.44
CA THR A 304 -6.67 20.73 19.69
C THR A 304 -6.76 20.37 18.21
N PRO A 305 -7.85 20.70 17.50
CA PRO A 305 -7.92 20.46 16.06
C PRO A 305 -6.84 21.27 15.32
N PRO A 306 -6.31 20.78 14.18
CA PRO A 306 -5.40 21.55 13.35
C PRO A 306 -6.09 22.86 12.90
N SER A 307 -5.37 23.98 12.99
CA SER A 307 -5.92 25.32 12.72
C SER A 307 -6.21 25.60 11.23
N GLU A 308 -5.79 24.70 10.35
CA GLU A 308 -6.01 24.77 8.91
C GLU A 308 -6.16 23.36 8.35
N LEU A 309 -7.21 23.15 7.55
CA LEU A 309 -7.46 21.91 6.80
C LEU A 309 -7.03 22.08 5.33
N PHE A 310 -6.84 20.96 4.64
CA PHE A 310 -6.45 20.90 3.24
C PHE A 310 -7.53 20.19 2.43
N ASP A 311 -8.07 20.89 1.42
CA ASP A 311 -8.96 20.33 0.40
C ASP A 311 -8.16 19.96 -0.87
N GLU A 312 -6.93 20.49 -0.96
CA GLU A 312 -5.97 20.20 -2.02
C GLU A 312 -5.21 18.90 -1.77
N VAL A 313 -5.97 17.80 -1.81
CA VAL A 313 -5.55 16.45 -1.42
C VAL A 313 -5.56 15.54 -2.65
N ILE A 314 -4.48 14.79 -2.85
CA ILE A 314 -4.42 13.74 -3.87
C ILE A 314 -4.36 12.39 -3.18
N THR A 315 -5.39 11.58 -3.41
CA THR A 315 -5.41 10.18 -2.98
C THR A 315 -4.71 9.34 -4.05
N VAL A 316 -3.87 8.41 -3.62
CA VAL A 316 -3.09 7.53 -4.48
C VAL A 316 -3.64 6.12 -4.37
N HIS A 317 -3.93 5.53 -5.52
CA HIS A 317 -4.26 4.11 -5.66
C HIS A 317 -3.16 3.41 -6.47
N LEU A 318 -2.78 2.22 -6.05
CA LEU A 318 -1.83 1.33 -6.73
C LEU A 318 -2.61 0.24 -7.49
N PHE A 319 -1.99 -0.27 -8.55
CA PHE A 319 -2.66 -1.19 -9.48
C PHE A 319 -3.03 -2.52 -8.81
N ASP A 320 -2.06 -3.11 -8.12
CA ASP A 320 -2.18 -4.39 -7.43
C ASP A 320 -1.24 -4.47 -6.21
N ARG A 321 -1.27 -5.61 -5.52
CA ARG A 321 -0.38 -5.90 -4.38
C ARG A 321 1.10 -5.89 -4.79
N THR A 322 1.45 -6.22 -6.03
CA THR A 322 2.84 -6.14 -6.51
C THR A 322 3.33 -4.72 -6.74
N ALA A 323 2.45 -3.76 -7.04
CA ALA A 323 2.77 -2.34 -6.99
C ALA A 323 2.93 -1.86 -5.54
N PHE A 324 2.08 -2.34 -4.60
CA PHE A 324 2.24 -2.09 -3.17
C PHE A 324 3.57 -2.62 -2.63
N GLU A 325 3.91 -3.87 -2.91
CA GLU A 325 5.15 -4.54 -2.49
C GLU A 325 6.42 -3.78 -2.91
N LYS A 326 6.40 -3.14 -4.08
CA LYS A 326 7.49 -2.30 -4.61
C LYS A 326 7.58 -0.92 -3.94
N MET A 327 6.46 -0.41 -3.45
CA MET A 327 6.37 0.90 -2.80
C MET A 327 6.50 0.83 -1.28
N HIS A 328 6.19 -0.33 -0.68
CA HIS A 328 6.21 -0.59 0.76
C HIS A 328 6.83 -1.94 1.13
N PRO A 329 8.10 -2.21 0.74
CA PRO A 329 8.75 -3.49 1.05
C PRO A 329 8.92 -3.74 2.56
N GLU A 330 8.99 -2.68 3.38
CA GLU A 330 8.95 -2.76 4.84
C GLU A 330 7.64 -3.33 5.40
N CYS A 331 6.53 -3.27 4.67
CA CYS A 331 5.28 -3.95 5.02
C CYS A 331 5.26 -5.44 4.63
N LEU A 332 6.35 -5.94 4.04
CA LEU A 332 6.58 -7.37 3.73
C LEU A 332 7.70 -7.96 4.59
N ALA A 333 8.65 -7.12 5.01
CA ALA A 333 9.75 -7.52 5.88
C ALA A 333 9.21 -7.75 7.30
N GLY A 334 8.98 -9.02 7.66
CA GLY A 334 8.37 -9.45 8.91
C GLY A 334 9.19 -9.18 10.19
N GLU A 335 9.59 -7.94 10.47
CA GLU A 335 10.10 -7.49 11.77
C GLU A 335 8.97 -7.30 12.82
N SER A 336 7.85 -8.00 12.63
CA SER A 336 6.95 -8.45 13.71
C SER A 336 6.39 -9.87 13.47
N ALA A 337 7.15 -10.76 12.81
CA ALA A 337 6.86 -12.20 12.78
C ALA A 337 7.21 -12.85 14.13
N GLY A 338 6.38 -12.57 15.15
CA GLY A 338 6.52 -13.02 16.53
C GLY A 338 6.30 -14.52 16.72
N GLN A 339 7.25 -15.35 16.28
CA GLN A 339 7.35 -16.80 16.52
C GLN A 339 6.22 -17.71 16.01
N CYS A 340 5.07 -17.18 15.58
CA CYS A 340 4.06 -17.84 14.74
C CYS A 340 3.53 -16.83 13.71
N GLY A 341 3.50 -17.20 12.43
CA GLY A 341 2.98 -16.31 11.38
C GLY A 341 3.16 -16.84 9.96
N HIS A 342 2.04 -16.97 9.24
CA HIS A 342 1.94 -17.22 7.80
C HIS A 342 1.01 -16.16 7.18
N ASP A 343 0.77 -16.21 5.87
CA ASP A 343 -0.18 -15.30 5.20
C ASP A 343 -1.63 -15.57 5.70
N LEU A 344 -2.45 -14.50 5.79
CA LEU A 344 -3.85 -14.55 6.20
C LEU A 344 -4.71 -15.52 5.37
N CYS A 345 -4.37 -15.72 4.11
CA CYS A 345 -5.12 -16.57 3.20
C CYS A 345 -4.66 -18.03 3.22
N VAL A 346 -3.81 -18.40 4.20
CA VAL A 346 -3.32 -19.75 4.43
C VAL A 346 -3.75 -20.17 5.84
N THR A 347 -4.29 -21.37 5.98
CA THR A 347 -4.63 -21.94 7.31
C THR A 347 -3.38 -22.40 8.04
N GLY A 348 -3.32 -22.23 9.36
CA GLY A 348 -2.21 -22.73 10.18
C GLY A 348 -2.32 -22.38 11.66
N GLY A 349 -1.18 -22.03 12.26
CA GLY A 349 -1.12 -21.59 13.66
C GLY A 349 -1.89 -20.29 13.87
N ASN A 350 -2.28 -19.99 15.10
CA ASN A 350 -2.88 -18.69 15.41
C ASN A 350 -1.94 -17.55 14.99
N LEU A 351 -2.50 -16.49 14.42
CA LEU A 351 -1.74 -15.31 14.05
C LEU A 351 -1.70 -14.33 15.24
N ASP A 352 -0.56 -13.68 15.43
CA ASP A 352 -0.45 -12.60 16.41
C ASP A 352 -1.25 -11.38 15.89
N PRO A 353 -2.32 -10.92 16.57
CA PRO A 353 -3.07 -9.75 16.14
C PRO A 353 -2.20 -8.48 16.11
N ALA A 354 -1.16 -8.38 16.95
CA ALA A 354 -0.20 -7.27 16.87
C ALA A 354 0.72 -7.34 15.64
N GLY A 355 0.79 -8.50 14.98
CA GLY A 355 1.60 -8.74 13.79
C GLY A 355 0.88 -8.51 12.46
N HIS A 356 -0.46 -8.50 12.44
CA HIS A 356 -1.23 -8.28 11.20
C HIS A 356 -2.58 -7.61 11.51
N LEU A 357 -2.84 -6.40 10.99
CA LEU A 357 -4.02 -5.62 11.39
C LEU A 357 -5.36 -6.23 10.94
N CYS A 358 -5.45 -6.79 9.73
CA CYS A 358 -6.62 -7.62 9.39
C CYS A 358 -6.77 -8.87 10.28
N ALA A 359 -5.69 -9.43 10.85
CA ALA A 359 -5.84 -10.44 11.89
C ALA A 359 -6.37 -9.82 13.19
N GLU A 360 -5.92 -8.63 13.61
CA GLU A 360 -6.50 -7.89 14.75
C GLU A 360 -8.02 -7.69 14.58
N ASP A 361 -8.46 -7.23 13.42
CA ASP A 361 -9.88 -7.01 13.11
C ASP A 361 -10.67 -8.33 13.14
N ILE A 362 -10.16 -9.39 12.50
CA ILE A 362 -10.75 -10.74 12.56
C ILE A 362 -10.78 -11.25 14.00
N CYS A 363 -9.75 -11.00 14.80
CA CYS A 363 -9.66 -11.48 16.19
C CYS A 363 -10.53 -10.69 17.16
N ALA A 364 -10.95 -9.48 16.79
CA ALA A 364 -12.00 -8.73 17.47
C ALA A 364 -13.41 -9.25 17.12
N VAL A 365 -13.58 -9.93 15.98
CA VAL A 365 -14.83 -10.58 15.53
C VAL A 365 -14.92 -12.02 16.04
N ASP A 366 -13.89 -12.82 15.82
CA ASP A 366 -13.69 -14.19 16.30
C ASP A 366 -12.31 -14.36 16.98
N SER A 367 -12.31 -14.33 18.31
CA SER A 367 -11.10 -14.52 19.11
C SER A 367 -10.47 -15.92 18.99
N PHE A 368 -11.14 -16.89 18.35
CA PHE A 368 -10.53 -18.19 18.04
C PHE A 368 -9.30 -18.03 17.13
N CYS A 369 -9.33 -17.06 16.22
CA CYS A 369 -8.28 -16.83 15.22
C CYS A 369 -6.94 -16.34 15.84
N CYS A 370 -6.97 -15.60 16.96
CA CYS A 370 -5.77 -15.23 17.73
C CYS A 370 -5.43 -16.21 18.86
N ASP A 371 -6.43 -16.81 19.51
CA ASP A 371 -6.21 -17.56 20.76
C ASP A 371 -5.96 -19.06 20.51
N SER A 372 -6.39 -19.59 19.36
CA SER A 372 -6.43 -21.04 19.11
C SER A 372 -5.76 -21.46 17.79
N ALA A 373 -6.30 -21.05 16.64
CA ALA A 373 -5.78 -21.44 15.33
C ALA A 373 -6.31 -20.53 14.22
N TRP A 374 -5.55 -20.37 13.15
CA TRP A 374 -6.00 -19.66 11.96
C TRP A 374 -6.54 -20.65 10.94
N ASP A 375 -7.85 -20.94 10.97
CA ASP A 375 -8.47 -22.00 10.17
C ASP A 375 -9.23 -21.47 8.93
N GLY A 376 -10.00 -22.34 8.28
CA GLY A 376 -10.78 -21.99 7.09
C GLY A 376 -11.88 -20.95 7.34
N VAL A 377 -12.35 -20.80 8.58
CA VAL A 377 -13.27 -19.73 8.98
C VAL A 377 -12.50 -18.42 9.02
N CYS A 378 -11.37 -18.35 9.72
CA CYS A 378 -10.49 -17.17 9.76
C CYS A 378 -10.09 -16.71 8.35
N VAL A 379 -9.72 -17.65 7.46
CA VAL A 379 -9.42 -17.36 6.03
C VAL A 379 -10.65 -16.83 5.28
N SER A 380 -11.85 -17.32 5.56
CA SER A 380 -13.09 -16.81 4.95
C SER A 380 -13.45 -15.40 5.45
N GLU A 381 -13.11 -15.10 6.70
CA GLU A 381 -13.35 -13.80 7.33
C GLU A 381 -12.43 -12.70 6.79
N VAL A 382 -11.28 -13.04 6.21
CA VAL A 382 -10.46 -12.07 5.44
C VAL A 382 -11.27 -11.40 4.32
N GLY A 383 -12.21 -12.13 3.70
CA GLY A 383 -13.11 -11.60 2.68
C GLY A 383 -14.24 -10.71 3.22
N SER A 384 -14.80 -11.03 4.39
CA SER A 384 -15.98 -10.34 4.95
C SER A 384 -15.64 -9.24 5.96
N VAL A 385 -14.54 -9.37 6.71
CA VAL A 385 -14.04 -8.41 7.70
C VAL A 385 -13.06 -7.43 7.06
N CYS A 386 -12.10 -7.94 6.27
CA CYS A 386 -11.01 -7.14 5.71
C CYS A 386 -11.17 -6.79 4.21
N ALA A 387 -12.34 -7.08 3.62
CA ALA A 387 -12.66 -6.87 2.20
C ALA A 387 -11.62 -7.44 1.20
N SER A 388 -10.82 -8.42 1.62
CA SER A 388 -9.67 -8.93 0.88
C SER A 388 -9.92 -10.38 0.44
N ASN A 389 -9.87 -10.61 -0.87
CA ASN A 389 -10.24 -11.90 -1.43
C ASN A 389 -9.06 -12.88 -1.40
N CYS A 390 -9.14 -13.88 -0.53
CA CYS A 390 -8.25 -15.05 -0.51
C CYS A 390 -8.38 -16.00 -1.73
N THR A 391 -8.89 -15.49 -2.85
CA THR A 391 -8.92 -16.19 -4.14
C THR A 391 -7.51 -16.40 -4.70
N PRO A 392 -7.23 -17.53 -5.37
CA PRO A 392 -5.95 -17.81 -6.04
C PRO A 392 -5.59 -16.72 -7.05
N THR A 393 -4.74 -15.78 -6.63
CA THR A 393 -4.35 -14.62 -7.42
C THR A 393 -2.89 -14.72 -7.86
N CYS A 394 -2.65 -14.26 -9.07
CA CYS A 394 -1.39 -14.44 -9.78
C CYS A 394 -0.20 -13.79 -9.06
N HIS A 395 0.89 -14.56 -8.96
CA HIS A 395 2.23 -14.11 -8.59
C HIS A 395 3.23 -14.66 -9.62
N SER A 396 4.52 -14.43 -9.41
CA SER A 396 5.56 -14.97 -10.29
C SER A 396 5.58 -16.50 -10.27
N VAL A 397 5.74 -17.13 -11.44
CA VAL A 397 6.02 -18.57 -11.56
C VAL A 397 7.39 -18.97 -10.98
N CYS A 398 8.23 -17.99 -10.67
CA CYS A 398 9.59 -18.14 -10.18
C CYS A 398 9.75 -17.91 -8.66
N GLU A 399 8.65 -17.67 -7.95
CA GLU A 399 8.65 -17.35 -6.52
C GLU A 399 7.78 -18.36 -5.78
N VAL A 400 8.22 -18.78 -4.58
CA VAL A 400 7.43 -19.66 -3.72
C VAL A 400 6.27 -18.86 -3.14
N GLY A 401 5.06 -19.39 -3.21
CA GLY A 401 3.86 -18.68 -2.79
C GLY A 401 2.70 -19.63 -2.52
N ARG A 402 1.48 -19.07 -2.48
CA ARG A 402 0.22 -19.83 -2.51
C ARG A 402 0.07 -20.60 -3.83
N GLU A 403 -1.03 -21.33 -3.99
CA GLU A 403 -1.42 -21.89 -5.28
C GLU A 403 -1.56 -20.81 -6.37
N LEU A 404 -0.90 -21.04 -7.51
CA LEU A 404 -0.96 -20.13 -8.65
C LEU A 404 -2.10 -20.52 -9.57
N SER A 405 -2.99 -19.59 -9.91
CA SER A 405 -4.10 -19.89 -10.83
C SER A 405 -3.58 -20.28 -12.23
N PRO A 406 -4.13 -21.32 -12.89
CA PRO A 406 -3.73 -21.74 -14.24
C PRO A 406 -3.90 -20.64 -15.29
N ASN A 407 -4.73 -19.63 -15.02
CA ASN A 407 -4.97 -18.51 -15.92
C ASN A 407 -3.88 -17.41 -15.86
N CYS A 408 -2.91 -17.50 -14.94
CA CYS A 408 -1.92 -16.45 -14.69
C CYS A 408 -0.85 -16.34 -15.78
N SER A 409 -0.50 -17.43 -16.44
CA SER A 409 0.36 -17.44 -17.63
C SER A 409 0.26 -18.78 -18.34
N THR A 410 0.73 -18.85 -19.60
CA THR A 410 0.86 -20.12 -20.32
C THR A 410 1.75 -21.13 -19.56
N VAL A 411 2.78 -20.65 -18.84
CA VAL A 411 3.62 -21.53 -18.02
C VAL A 411 2.86 -22.03 -16.80
N ALA A 412 2.13 -21.16 -16.09
CA ALA A 412 1.25 -21.56 -14.99
C ALA A 412 0.26 -22.65 -15.44
N SER A 413 -0.48 -22.40 -16.52
CA SER A 413 -1.40 -23.37 -17.13
C SER A 413 -0.73 -24.73 -17.40
N ASN A 414 0.49 -24.71 -17.98
CA ASN A 414 1.26 -25.92 -18.28
C ASN A 414 1.80 -26.64 -17.04
N VAL A 415 2.06 -25.94 -15.94
CA VAL A 415 2.40 -26.54 -14.63
C VAL A 415 1.14 -27.17 -14.05
N CYS A 416 0.07 -26.40 -13.83
CA CYS A 416 -1.19 -26.87 -13.27
C CYS A 416 -1.81 -28.07 -14.00
N THR A 417 -1.59 -28.17 -15.32
CA THR A 417 -2.08 -29.30 -16.14
C THR A 417 -1.27 -30.58 -15.93
N ALA A 418 -0.01 -30.49 -15.51
CA ALA A 418 0.86 -31.63 -15.26
C ALA A 418 0.91 -32.01 -13.77
N ASP A 419 1.00 -31.00 -12.91
CA ASP A 419 0.88 -31.12 -11.46
C ASP A 419 -0.23 -30.17 -10.97
N PRO A 420 -1.46 -30.68 -10.77
CA PRO A 420 -2.56 -29.91 -10.23
C PRO A 420 -2.31 -29.39 -8.81
N SER A 421 -1.43 -30.02 -8.02
CA SER A 421 -1.19 -29.65 -6.61
C SER A 421 -0.50 -28.28 -6.48
N CYS A 422 0.30 -27.90 -7.48
CA CYS A 422 0.86 -26.55 -7.61
C CYS A 422 -0.21 -25.44 -7.66
N CYS A 423 -1.46 -25.80 -8.01
CA CYS A 423 -2.55 -24.88 -8.31
C CYS A 423 -3.84 -25.19 -7.52
N SER A 424 -3.74 -26.08 -6.52
CA SER A 424 -4.81 -26.42 -5.56
C SER A 424 -4.27 -26.75 -4.15
N ALA A 425 -3.03 -26.36 -3.86
CA ALA A 425 -2.42 -26.45 -2.52
C ALA A 425 -1.35 -25.37 -2.33
N GLN A 426 -0.23 -25.44 -3.06
CA GLN A 426 0.87 -24.47 -2.90
C GLN A 426 1.81 -24.45 -4.12
N TRP A 427 2.27 -23.26 -4.53
CA TRP A 427 3.32 -23.13 -5.52
C TRP A 427 4.71 -23.13 -4.85
N ASP A 428 5.32 -24.30 -4.77
CA ASP A 428 6.57 -24.53 -4.03
C ASP A 428 7.83 -24.55 -4.93
N GLY A 429 8.96 -24.96 -4.36
CA GLY A 429 10.21 -25.11 -5.11
C GLY A 429 10.18 -26.19 -6.20
N LEU A 430 9.31 -27.19 -6.11
CA LEU A 430 9.10 -28.18 -7.18
C LEU A 430 8.29 -27.54 -8.32
N CYS A 431 7.24 -26.78 -8.00
CA CYS A 431 6.46 -26.03 -8.97
C CYS A 431 7.31 -25.00 -9.76
N ILE A 432 8.30 -24.37 -9.12
CA ILE A 432 9.29 -23.50 -9.79
C ILE A 432 10.19 -24.32 -10.73
N ASN A 433 10.70 -25.47 -10.30
CA ASN A 433 11.51 -26.34 -11.16
C ASN A 433 10.71 -26.83 -12.39
N GLU A 434 9.42 -27.16 -12.21
CA GLU A 434 8.49 -27.47 -13.28
C GLU A 434 8.26 -26.27 -14.22
N ALA A 435 8.10 -25.06 -13.68
CA ALA A 435 7.95 -23.85 -14.46
C ALA A 435 9.18 -23.58 -15.35
N ILE A 436 10.39 -23.74 -14.80
CA ILE A 436 11.65 -23.63 -15.56
C ILE A 436 11.71 -24.69 -16.66
N ALA A 437 11.37 -25.96 -16.35
CA ALA A 437 11.29 -27.03 -17.33
C ALA A 437 10.26 -26.78 -18.45
N LYS A 438 9.22 -25.97 -18.18
CA LYS A 438 8.18 -25.54 -19.12
C LYS A 438 8.43 -24.16 -19.74
N GLY A 439 9.63 -23.59 -19.55
CA GLY A 439 10.10 -22.39 -20.26
C GLY A 439 10.05 -21.08 -19.48
N ALA A 440 9.83 -21.09 -18.16
CA ALA A 440 10.09 -19.91 -17.33
C ALA A 440 11.59 -19.58 -17.30
N VAL A 441 11.91 -18.29 -17.24
CA VAL A 441 13.26 -17.79 -16.95
C VAL A 441 13.23 -17.19 -15.56
N CYS A 442 13.74 -17.93 -14.59
CA CYS A 442 13.81 -17.52 -13.19
C CYS A 442 15.23 -17.04 -12.83
N PRO A 443 15.36 -16.00 -11.98
CA PRO A 443 16.65 -15.40 -11.61
C PRO A 443 17.50 -16.27 -10.68
#